data_AF-A0ABC8SMY5-F1
#
_entry.id   AF-A0ABC8SMY5-F1
#
_cell.length_a   1.000
_cell.length_b   1.000
_cell.length_c   1.000
_cell.angle_alpha   90.00
_cell.angle_beta   90.00
_cell.angle_gamma   90.00
#
_symmetry.space_group_name_H-M   'P 1'
#
loop_
_entity.id
_entity.type
_entity.pdbx_description
1 polymer ?
#
loop_
_entity_poly.entity_id
_entity_poly.type
_entity_poly.pdbx_seq_one_letter_code
_entity_poly.pdbx_strand_id
1 'polypeptide(L)'
;MGDYSYSHFREIDLWTRYITSLYFAIVTMATVGYGEIHAVNTREMIFIMIYVSFDMILGAYLLGNMAALTVKGSKTERFRDKMADLLKYMNRNKLGKHLSNEITDHVRLHYESRSYTEAAVLQDIPESIRAKILQKLYERCVRKVPLFKGCSSGFVKQIVSHCLPHKVD
;
A
#
# COMPACT_ATOMS: atom_id res chain seq x y z
N MET A 1 -44.21 23.22 8.01
CA MET A 1 -43.31 22.32 8.77
C MET A 1 -41.96 23.02 8.83
N GLY A 2 -41.57 23.60 9.97
CA GLY A 2 -40.26 24.27 10.06
C GLY A 2 -40.23 25.53 10.90
N ASP A 3 -40.84 25.51 12.09
CA ASP A 3 -40.57 26.51 13.14
C ASP A 3 -40.30 25.75 14.45
N TYR A 4 -39.25 24.91 14.45
CA TYR A 4 -38.67 24.47 15.70
C TYR A 4 -37.81 25.61 16.22
N SER A 5 -38.47 26.57 16.87
CA SER A 5 -37.79 27.53 17.71
C SER A 5 -37.02 26.73 18.77
N TYR A 6 -35.70 26.60 18.62
CA TYR A 6 -34.78 25.98 19.59
C TYR A 6 -34.67 26.80 20.90
N SER A 7 -35.68 27.61 21.20
CA SER A 7 -35.79 28.44 22.41
C SER A 7 -35.86 27.60 23.69
N HIS A 8 -36.36 26.37 23.61
CA HIS A 8 -36.40 25.41 24.73
C HIS A 8 -35.44 24.23 24.58
N PHE A 9 -34.29 24.39 23.89
CA PHE A 9 -33.28 23.31 23.77
C PHE A 9 -32.82 22.78 25.13
N ARG A 10 -32.90 23.60 26.19
CA ARG A 10 -32.58 23.23 27.58
C ARG A 10 -33.67 22.46 28.32
N GLU A 11 -34.82 22.21 27.72
CA GLU A 11 -35.92 21.42 28.31
C GLU A 11 -36.18 20.09 27.58
N ILE A 12 -35.56 19.88 26.41
CA ILE A 12 -35.68 18.63 25.63
C ILE A 12 -34.91 17.50 26.33
N ASP A 13 -35.34 16.24 26.16
CA ASP A 13 -34.61 15.07 26.64
C ASP A 13 -33.12 15.06 26.19
N LEU A 14 -32.26 14.52 27.05
CA LEU A 14 -30.81 14.50 26.84
C LEU A 14 -30.42 13.73 25.57
N TRP A 15 -31.14 12.65 25.26
CA TRP A 15 -30.91 11.87 24.04
C TRP A 15 -31.13 12.68 22.79
N THR A 16 -32.23 13.44 22.74
CA THR A 16 -32.54 14.28 21.58
C THR A 16 -31.48 15.36 21.38
N ARG A 17 -31.01 16.00 22.45
CA ARG A 17 -29.94 17.01 22.33
C ARG A 17 -28.63 16.42 21.82
N TYR A 18 -28.25 15.25 22.30
CA TYR A 18 -27.06 14.56 21.82
C TYR A 18 -27.17 14.23 20.33
N ILE A 19 -28.30 13.64 19.90
CA ILE A 19 -28.55 13.30 18.51
C ILE A 19 -28.54 14.56 17.62
N THR A 20 -29.18 15.66 18.05
CA THR A 20 -29.18 16.92 17.30
C THR A 20 -27.77 17.53 17.19
N SER A 21 -26.97 17.48 18.26
CA SER A 21 -25.59 17.98 18.23
C SER A 21 -24.68 17.13 17.32
N LEU A 22 -24.87 15.81 17.33
CA LEU A 22 -24.13 14.88 16.47
C LEU A 22 -24.56 15.04 15.00
N TYR A 23 -25.85 15.25 14.74
CA TYR A 23 -26.38 15.56 13.41
C TYR A 23 -25.71 16.82 12.85
N PHE A 24 -25.66 17.90 13.63
CA PHE A 24 -24.97 19.13 13.23
C PHE A 24 -23.49 18.88 12.92
N ALA A 25 -22.78 18.14 13.77
CA ALA A 25 -21.37 17.82 13.57
C ALA A 25 -21.15 16.99 12.28
N ILE A 26 -21.93 15.94 12.06
CA ILE A 26 -21.80 15.07 10.88
C ILE A 26 -22.17 15.82 9.59
N VAL A 27 -23.25 16.59 9.58
CA VAL A 27 -23.68 17.38 8.40
C VAL A 27 -22.65 18.44 8.03
N THR A 28 -22.04 19.06 9.04
CA THR A 28 -20.96 20.05 8.85
C THR A 28 -19.69 19.37 8.34
N MET A 29 -19.29 18.23 8.94
CA MET A 29 -18.13 17.45 8.52
C MET A 29 -18.28 16.88 7.09
N ALA A 30 -19.49 16.43 6.75
CA ALA A 30 -19.81 15.96 5.41
C ALA A 30 -19.95 17.10 4.38
N THR A 31 -19.77 18.36 4.80
CA THR A 31 -19.89 19.56 3.96
C THR A 31 -21.25 19.75 3.29
N VAL A 32 -22.31 19.11 3.83
CA VAL A 32 -23.67 19.18 3.25
C VAL A 32 -24.36 20.51 3.61
N GLY A 33 -24.26 20.92 4.87
CA GLY A 33 -24.62 22.28 5.30
C GLY A 33 -26.07 22.71 5.04
N TYR A 34 -27.08 21.94 5.50
CA TYR A 34 -28.51 22.27 5.31
C TYR A 34 -28.94 23.63 5.90
N GLY A 35 -28.20 24.20 6.86
CA GLY A 35 -28.45 25.52 7.42
C GLY A 35 -29.54 25.58 8.52
N GLU A 36 -30.14 24.44 8.87
CA GLU A 36 -31.19 24.35 9.91
C GLU A 36 -30.69 24.75 11.30
N ILE A 37 -29.41 24.50 11.59
CA ILE A 37 -28.72 24.91 12.81
C ILE A 37 -27.55 25.78 12.38
N HIS A 38 -27.62 27.07 12.71
CA HIS A 38 -26.60 28.06 12.36
C HIS A 38 -26.24 28.91 13.58
N ALA A 39 -25.01 29.43 13.62
CA ALA A 39 -24.62 30.38 14.64
C ALA A 39 -25.41 31.67 14.48
N VAL A 40 -26.07 32.09 15.55
CA VAL A 40 -26.78 33.38 15.59
C VAL A 40 -25.92 34.41 16.32
N ASN A 41 -25.12 33.97 17.29
CA ASN A 41 -24.29 34.84 18.10
C ASN A 41 -22.86 34.96 17.56
N THR A 42 -22.23 36.12 17.72
CA THR A 42 -20.85 36.36 17.24
C THR A 42 -19.84 35.37 17.85
N ARG A 43 -20.04 34.97 19.11
CA ARG A 43 -19.20 33.96 19.76
C ARG A 43 -19.36 32.57 19.14
N GLU A 44 -20.58 32.19 18.78
CA GLU A 44 -20.89 30.93 18.11
C GLU A 44 -20.31 30.92 16.70
N MET A 45 -20.37 32.05 15.98
CA MET A 45 -19.77 32.18 14.66
C MET A 45 -18.26 31.93 14.69
N ILE A 46 -17.54 32.52 15.67
CA ILE A 46 -16.10 32.30 15.82
C ILE A 46 -15.79 30.83 16.14
N PHE A 47 -16.59 30.19 17.00
CA PHE A 47 -16.43 28.77 17.31
C PHE A 47 -16.64 27.88 16.07
N ILE A 48 -17.71 28.12 15.32
CA ILE A 48 -18.00 27.36 14.09
C ILE A 48 -16.90 27.59 13.04
N MET A 49 -16.37 28.81 12.89
CA MET A 49 -15.25 29.08 11.99
C MET A 49 -14.02 28.23 12.31
N ILE A 50 -13.63 28.15 13.59
CA ILE A 50 -12.50 27.33 14.03
C ILE A 50 -12.80 25.84 13.82
N TYR A 51 -14.01 25.40 14.19
CA TYR A 51 -14.46 24.02 14.04
C TYR A 51 -14.41 23.55 12.58
N VAL A 52 -15.02 24.31 11.66
CA VAL A 52 -15.03 24.00 10.23
C VAL A 52 -13.62 24.03 9.64
N SER A 53 -12.75 24.95 10.10
CA SER A 53 -11.36 25.00 9.65
C SER A 53 -10.59 23.74 10.04
N PHE A 54 -10.75 23.27 11.28
CA PHE A 54 -10.13 22.03 11.75
C PHE A 54 -10.68 20.81 11.00
N ASP A 55 -11.99 20.78 10.80
CA ASP A 55 -12.68 19.73 10.07
C ASP A 55 -12.19 19.61 8.62
N MET A 56 -12.04 20.74 7.90
CA MET A 56 -11.45 20.76 6.56
C MET A 56 -10.04 20.17 6.51
N ILE A 57 -9.19 20.52 7.48
CA ILE A 57 -7.81 20.00 7.56
C ILE A 57 -7.84 18.48 7.78
N LEU A 58 -8.67 18.02 8.71
CA LEU A 58 -8.82 16.60 9.03
C LEU A 58 -9.36 15.83 7.82
N GLY A 59 -10.40 16.34 7.17
CA GLY A 59 -11.00 15.77 5.97
C GLY A 59 -9.98 15.65 4.84
N ALA A 60 -9.22 16.72 4.56
CA ALA A 60 -8.17 16.70 3.55
C ALA A 60 -7.06 15.68 3.87
N TYR A 61 -6.66 15.57 5.13
CA TYR A 61 -5.68 14.57 5.57
C TYR A 61 -6.18 13.13 5.40
N LEU A 62 -7.43 12.87 5.76
CA LEU A 62 -8.03 11.54 5.59
C LEU A 62 -8.16 11.16 4.12
N LEU A 63 -8.69 12.07 3.29
CA LEU A 63 -8.77 11.89 1.83
C LEU A 63 -7.38 11.67 1.21
N GLY A 64 -6.39 12.45 1.63
CA GLY A 64 -5.01 12.30 1.18
C GLY A 64 -4.43 10.92 1.51
N ASN A 65 -4.66 10.44 2.73
CA ASN A 65 -4.24 9.09 3.14
C ASN A 65 -4.99 7.99 2.39
N MET A 66 -6.30 8.12 2.19
CA MET A 66 -7.08 7.17 1.38
C MET A 66 -6.56 7.12 -0.05
N ALA A 67 -6.32 8.28 -0.68
CA ALA A 67 -5.73 8.36 -2.01
C ALA A 67 -4.34 7.73 -2.06
N ALA A 68 -3.49 8.00 -1.06
CA ALA A 68 -2.17 7.39 -0.95
C ALA A 68 -2.23 5.87 -0.79
N LEU A 69 -3.21 5.33 -0.04
CA LEU A 69 -3.44 3.89 0.08
C LEU A 69 -3.95 3.28 -1.22
N THR A 70 -4.81 3.97 -1.97
CA THR A 70 -5.26 3.55 -3.30
C THR A 70 -4.12 3.55 -4.31
N VAL A 71 -3.24 4.56 -4.30
CA VAL A 71 -2.06 4.63 -5.19
C VAL A 71 -0.96 3.63 -4.78
N LYS A 72 -0.81 3.34 -3.48
CA LYS A 72 -0.05 2.19 -2.99
C LYS A 72 -0.78 0.86 -3.20
N GLY A 73 -2.02 0.92 -3.67
CA GLY A 73 -2.90 -0.20 -3.95
C GLY A 73 -2.23 -1.16 -4.89
N SER A 74 -1.80 -2.28 -4.29
CA SER A 74 -1.46 -3.52 -4.94
C SER A 74 -0.25 -3.53 -5.89
N LYS A 75 0.79 -4.27 -5.47
CA LYS A 75 1.83 -4.79 -6.39
C LYS A 75 1.19 -5.42 -7.64
N THR A 76 -0.01 -5.99 -7.50
CA THR A 76 -0.79 -6.61 -8.58
C THR A 76 -1.36 -5.62 -9.57
N GLU A 77 -1.68 -4.39 -9.15
CA GLU A 77 -2.14 -3.33 -10.07
C GLU A 77 -1.00 -2.90 -11.00
N ARG A 78 0.17 -2.59 -10.42
CA ARG A 78 1.39 -2.30 -11.21
C ARG A 78 1.79 -3.44 -12.13
N PHE A 79 1.57 -4.69 -11.72
CA PHE A 79 1.82 -5.85 -12.58
C PHE A 79 0.82 -5.93 -13.72
N ARG A 80 -0.48 -5.71 -13.45
CA ARG A 80 -1.52 -5.65 -14.49
C ARG A 80 -1.23 -4.59 -15.53
N ASP A 81 -0.85 -3.39 -15.10
CA ASP A 81 -0.53 -2.29 -16.03
C ASP A 81 0.68 -2.64 -16.90
N LYS A 82 1.76 -3.14 -16.29
CA LYS A 82 2.94 -3.62 -17.03
C LYS A 82 2.60 -4.74 -18.01
N MET A 83 1.76 -5.69 -17.60
CA MET A 83 1.33 -6.79 -18.46
C MET A 83 0.48 -6.28 -19.64
N ALA A 84 -0.40 -5.31 -19.39
CA ALA A 84 -1.20 -4.69 -20.45
C ALA A 84 -0.32 -3.96 -21.47
N ASP A 85 0.68 -3.19 -21.02
CA ASP A 85 1.65 -2.52 -21.89
C ASP A 85 2.47 -3.51 -22.72
N LEU A 86 2.88 -4.63 -22.11
CA LEU A 86 3.63 -5.69 -22.76
C LEU A 86 2.78 -6.36 -23.85
N LEU A 87 1.54 -6.75 -23.53
CA LEU A 87 0.59 -7.29 -24.51
C LEU A 87 0.35 -6.32 -25.68
N LYS A 88 0.22 -5.01 -25.39
CA LYS A 88 0.08 -3.97 -26.41
C LYS A 88 1.30 -3.88 -27.32
N TYR A 89 2.51 -3.96 -26.76
CA TYR A 89 3.76 -3.98 -27.52
C TYR A 89 3.87 -5.21 -28.43
N MET A 90 3.52 -6.39 -27.91
CA MET A 90 3.56 -7.64 -28.69
C MET A 90 2.57 -7.60 -29.85
N ASN A 91 1.35 -7.10 -29.61
CA ASN A 91 0.34 -6.92 -30.65
C ASN A 91 0.77 -5.89 -31.70
N ARG A 92 1.36 -4.76 -31.30
CA ARG A 92 1.83 -3.72 -32.23
C ARG A 92 2.92 -4.24 -33.17
N ASN A 93 3.82 -5.07 -32.66
CA ASN A 93 4.91 -5.65 -33.44
C ASN A 93 4.53 -6.98 -34.12
N LYS A 94 3.26 -7.41 -34.02
CA LYS A 94 2.75 -8.66 -34.60
C LYS A 94 3.59 -9.88 -34.21
N LEU A 95 4.00 -9.97 -32.94
CA LEU A 95 4.65 -11.17 -32.44
C LEU A 95 3.69 -12.36 -32.58
N GLY A 96 4.18 -13.49 -33.07
CA GLY A 96 3.37 -14.70 -33.19
C GLY A 96 2.79 -15.11 -31.83
N LYS A 97 1.61 -15.75 -31.85
CA LYS A 97 0.90 -16.19 -30.62
C LYS A 97 1.76 -17.06 -29.70
N HIS A 98 2.60 -17.92 -30.28
CA HIS A 98 3.49 -18.79 -29.51
C HIS A 98 4.48 -17.99 -28.66
N LEU A 99 5.23 -17.06 -29.27
CA LEU A 99 6.21 -16.24 -28.58
C LEU A 99 5.54 -15.29 -27.56
N SER A 100 4.37 -14.74 -27.90
CA SER A 100 3.62 -13.91 -26.94
C SER A 100 3.17 -14.68 -25.70
N ASN A 101 2.73 -15.93 -25.87
CA ASN A 101 2.35 -16.79 -24.75
C ASN A 101 3.56 -17.15 -23.88
N GLU A 102 4.69 -17.51 -24.51
CA GLU A 102 5.93 -17.85 -23.80
C GLU A 102 6.44 -16.67 -22.96
N ILE A 103 6.42 -15.45 -23.51
CA ILE A 103 6.78 -14.22 -22.79
C ILE A 103 5.80 -13.97 -21.63
N THR A 104 4.50 -14.13 -21.87
CA THR A 104 3.47 -13.88 -20.85
C THR A 104 3.60 -14.86 -19.67
N ASP A 105 3.82 -16.15 -19.97
CA ASP A 105 3.99 -17.19 -18.96
C ASP A 105 5.28 -16.98 -18.15
N HIS A 106 6.39 -16.64 -18.82
CA HIS A 106 7.65 -16.34 -18.14
C HIS A 106 7.51 -15.12 -17.22
N VAL A 107 6.86 -14.04 -17.69
CA VAL A 107 6.63 -12.82 -16.89
C VAL A 107 5.68 -13.09 -15.72
N ARG A 108 4.66 -13.94 -15.87
CA ARG A 108 3.75 -14.36 -14.80
C ARG A 108 4.49 -15.17 -13.73
N LEU A 109 5.25 -16.20 -14.12
CA LEU A 109 6.05 -17.02 -13.20
C LEU A 109 7.12 -16.18 -12.49
N HIS A 110 7.75 -15.27 -13.23
CA HIS A 110 8.72 -14.34 -12.66
C HIS A 110 8.06 -13.38 -11.66
N TYR A 111 6.81 -12.94 -11.86
CA TYR A 111 6.10 -12.10 -10.90
C TYR A 111 5.63 -12.84 -9.65
N GLU A 112 5.12 -14.07 -9.79
CA GLU A 112 4.76 -14.92 -8.65
C GLU A 112 5.99 -15.25 -7.80
N SER A 113 7.13 -15.56 -8.44
CA SER A 113 8.41 -15.73 -7.75
C SER A 113 8.99 -14.40 -7.22
N ARG A 114 8.65 -13.25 -7.83
CA ARG A 114 9.09 -11.91 -7.36
C ARG A 114 8.55 -11.48 -6.01
N SER A 115 7.48 -12.11 -5.52
CA SER A 115 7.08 -11.93 -4.12
C SER A 115 8.19 -12.32 -3.13
N TYR A 116 9.20 -13.06 -3.60
CA TYR A 116 10.37 -13.49 -2.84
C TYR A 116 11.68 -13.38 -3.66
N THR A 117 11.90 -12.33 -4.46
CA THR A 117 13.23 -12.19 -5.09
C THR A 117 14.29 -11.92 -4.02
N GLU A 118 14.93 -13.00 -3.58
CA GLU A 118 16.05 -13.02 -2.64
C GLU A 118 17.08 -11.96 -3.03
N ALA A 119 17.36 -11.76 -4.32
CA ALA A 119 18.36 -10.80 -4.78
C ALA A 119 18.07 -9.33 -4.42
N ALA A 120 16.81 -8.88 -4.41
CA ALA A 120 16.47 -7.50 -4.08
C ALA A 120 16.50 -7.27 -2.57
N VAL A 121 15.95 -8.22 -1.80
CA VAL A 121 15.96 -8.17 -0.33
C VAL A 121 17.39 -8.33 0.22
N LEU A 122 18.23 -9.14 -0.43
CA LEU A 122 19.63 -9.37 -0.03
C LEU A 122 20.57 -8.22 -0.46
N GLN A 123 20.14 -7.28 -1.30
CA GLN A 123 20.95 -6.11 -1.68
C GLN A 123 20.94 -5.02 -0.60
N ASP A 124 19.83 -4.87 0.13
CA ASP A 124 19.71 -3.92 1.24
C ASP A 124 20.38 -4.44 2.54
N ILE A 125 20.78 -5.72 2.55
CA ILE A 125 21.37 -6.38 3.70
C ILE A 125 22.91 -6.28 3.65
N PRO A 126 23.57 -5.91 4.77
CA PRO A 126 25.02 -5.87 4.84
C PRO A 126 25.67 -7.21 4.45
N GLU A 127 26.84 -7.14 3.83
CA GLU A 127 27.52 -8.32 3.26
C GLU A 127 27.77 -9.44 4.28
N SER A 128 28.04 -9.07 5.54
CA SER A 128 28.29 -10.02 6.63
C SER A 128 27.05 -10.86 7.00
N ILE A 129 25.85 -10.28 6.89
CA ILE A 129 24.58 -10.98 7.17
C ILE A 129 24.15 -11.77 5.94
N ARG A 130 24.32 -11.20 4.73
CA ARG A 130 24.09 -11.89 3.46
C ARG A 130 24.89 -13.18 3.37
N ALA A 131 26.19 -13.13 3.69
CA ALA A 131 27.06 -14.31 3.70
C ALA A 131 26.55 -15.40 4.65
N LYS A 132 26.08 -15.02 5.85
CA LYS A 132 25.50 -15.98 6.83
C LYS A 132 24.21 -16.63 6.31
N ILE A 133 23.34 -15.85 5.66
CA ILE A 133 22.10 -16.36 5.06
C ILE A 133 22.42 -17.35 3.93
N LEU A 134 23.27 -16.95 2.98
CA LEU A 134 23.68 -17.78 1.85
C LEU A 134 24.32 -19.09 2.34
N GLN A 135 25.19 -19.01 3.35
CA GLN A 135 25.81 -20.17 3.97
C GLN A 135 24.75 -21.13 4.54
N LYS A 136 23.74 -20.61 5.25
CA LYS A 136 22.68 -21.45 5.82
C LYS A 136 21.80 -22.10 4.74
N LEU A 137 21.51 -21.37 3.66
CA LEU A 137 20.60 -21.80 2.60
C LEU A 137 21.24 -22.83 1.66
N TYR A 138 22.47 -22.56 1.20
CA TYR A 138 23.11 -23.31 0.11
C TYR A 138 24.19 -24.30 0.56
N GLU A 139 24.66 -24.28 1.83
CA GLU A 139 25.69 -25.21 2.30
C GLU A 139 25.29 -26.68 2.10
N ARG A 140 24.02 -27.02 2.30
CA ARG A 140 23.51 -28.39 2.08
C ARG A 140 23.44 -28.75 0.59
N CYS A 141 23.15 -27.79 -0.28
CA CYS A 141 23.08 -28.02 -1.72
C CYS A 141 24.48 -28.20 -2.31
N VAL A 142 25.42 -27.33 -1.96
CA VAL A 142 26.80 -27.39 -2.48
C VAL A 142 27.53 -28.65 -2.03
N ARG A 143 27.32 -29.11 -0.80
CA ARG A 143 27.91 -30.38 -0.31
C ARG A 143 27.41 -31.64 -1.03
N LYS A 144 26.21 -31.59 -1.63
CA LYS A 144 25.66 -32.74 -2.39
C LYS A 144 26.27 -32.86 -3.79
N VAL A 145 26.90 -31.80 -4.29
CA VAL A 145 27.52 -31.81 -5.62
C VAL A 145 28.80 -32.64 -5.57
N PRO A 146 28.98 -33.62 -6.48
CA PRO A 146 30.15 -34.51 -6.49
C PRO A 146 31.49 -33.76 -6.56
N LEU A 147 31.50 -32.59 -7.21
CA LEU A 147 32.67 -31.72 -7.38
C LEU A 147 33.25 -31.21 -6.05
N PHE A 148 32.42 -31.06 -5.02
CA PHE A 148 32.83 -30.55 -3.70
C PHE A 148 32.93 -31.65 -2.63
N LYS A 149 32.80 -32.93 -3.01
CA LYS A 149 33.04 -34.05 -2.09
C LYS A 149 34.53 -34.10 -1.72
N GLY A 150 34.82 -33.90 -0.43
CA GLY A 150 36.19 -33.93 0.11
C GLY A 150 36.82 -32.55 0.36
N CYS A 151 36.17 -31.46 -0.04
CA CYS A 151 36.63 -30.11 0.27
C CYS A 151 36.44 -29.77 1.76
N SER A 152 37.32 -28.93 2.30
CA SER A 152 37.21 -28.46 3.69
C SER A 152 35.94 -27.65 3.91
N SER A 153 35.39 -27.74 5.12
CA SER A 153 34.18 -26.98 5.52
C SER A 153 34.38 -25.46 5.35
N GLY A 154 35.61 -24.96 5.57
CA GLY A 154 35.94 -23.55 5.36
C GLY A 154 35.86 -23.13 3.89
N PHE A 155 36.39 -23.95 2.97
CA PHE A 155 36.38 -23.68 1.54
C PHE A 155 34.96 -23.63 0.97
N VAL A 156 34.10 -24.59 1.34
CA VAL A 156 32.70 -24.62 0.91
C VAL A 156 31.94 -23.37 1.38
N LYS A 157 32.16 -22.94 2.64
CA LYS A 157 31.54 -21.73 3.18
C LYS A 157 31.99 -20.46 2.45
N GLN A 158 33.27 -20.38 2.11
CA GLN A 158 33.84 -19.26 1.38
C GLN A 158 33.27 -19.17 -0.05
N ILE A 159 33.15 -20.31 -0.75
CA ILE A 159 32.49 -20.36 -2.06
C ILE A 159 31.02 -19.94 -1.95
N VAL A 160 30.28 -20.49 -0.99
CA VAL A 160 28.85 -20.15 -0.81
C VAL A 160 28.64 -18.68 -0.46
N SER A 161 29.56 -18.05 0.28
CA SER A 161 29.49 -16.61 0.58
C SER A 161 29.70 -15.70 -0.63
N HIS A 162 30.33 -16.21 -1.69
CA HIS A 162 30.54 -15.51 -2.96
C HIS A 162 29.61 -15.95 -4.10
N CYS A 163 28.87 -17.04 -3.92
CA CYS A 163 27.79 -17.43 -4.83
C CYS A 163 26.58 -16.50 -4.62
N LEU A 164 26.62 -15.32 -5.24
CA LEU A 164 25.40 -14.53 -5.42
C LEU A 164 24.45 -15.30 -6.36
N PRO A 165 23.14 -15.39 -6.05
CA PRO A 165 22.18 -15.91 -7.01
C PRO A 165 22.27 -15.06 -8.29
N HIS A 166 22.47 -15.74 -9.41
CA HIS A 166 22.72 -15.14 -10.72
C HIS A 166 21.64 -14.10 -11.01
N LYS A 167 22.03 -12.84 -11.21
CA LYS A 167 21.23 -11.85 -11.94
C LYS A 167 21.01 -12.42 -13.33
N VAL A 168 19.79 -12.85 -13.63
CA VAL A 168 19.36 -13.00 -15.01
C VAL A 168 18.97 -11.59 -15.44
N ASP A 169 19.91 -10.90 -16.08
CA ASP A 169 19.64 -9.66 -16.82
C ASP A 169 18.84 -10.00 -18.10
#